data_AF-A0A2A4J6N4-F1
#
_entry.id   AF-A0A2A4J6N4-F1
#
_cell.length_a   1.000
_cell.length_b   1.000
_cell.length_c   1.000
_cell.angle_alpha   90.00
_cell.angle_beta   90.00
_cell.angle_gamma   90.00
#
_symmetry.space_group_name_H-M   'P 1'
#
loop_
_entity.id
_entity.type
_entity.pdbx_description
1 polymer ?
#
loop_
_entity_poly.entity_id
_entity_poly.type
_entity_poly.pdbx_seq_one_letter_code
_entity_poly.pdbx_strand_id
1 'polypeptide(L)'
;MPRKRVNRSPPIEKRTEDGDDDDFFFDDTQSNSGRSSQEPQHRNAANARERARMRVLSKAFCRLKTTLPWVPADTKLSKLDTLRLAASYIAHLRALLHEPRSAHTPPHPLSL
;
A
#
# COMPACT_ATOMS: atom_id res chain seq x y z
N MET A 1 2.46 50.15 -11.58
CA MET A 1 2.77 48.86 -12.25
C MET A 1 4.26 48.57 -12.16
N PRO A 2 4.73 47.52 -11.46
CA PRO A 2 6.15 47.17 -11.38
C PRO A 2 6.52 45.93 -12.21
N ARG A 3 7.78 45.87 -12.66
CA ARG A 3 8.30 45.10 -13.81
C ARG A 3 8.90 43.72 -13.45
N LYS A 4 8.83 42.83 -14.44
CA LYS A 4 9.33 41.46 -14.62
C LYS A 4 10.80 41.21 -14.21
N ARG A 5 11.08 40.09 -13.52
CA ARG A 5 12.38 39.39 -13.56
C ARG A 5 12.15 37.92 -13.90
N VAL A 6 12.64 37.52 -15.07
CA VAL A 6 12.81 36.14 -15.53
C VAL A 6 14.13 35.65 -14.96
N ASN A 7 14.12 34.54 -14.23
CA ASN A 7 15.33 33.82 -13.87
C ASN A 7 15.26 32.42 -14.52
N ARG A 8 16.11 32.20 -15.53
CA ARG A 8 16.38 30.89 -16.14
C ARG A 8 17.38 30.09 -15.27
N SER A 9 17.18 28.77 -15.28
CA SER A 9 17.75 27.68 -14.44
C SER A 9 19.24 27.36 -14.66
N PRO A 10 19.81 26.39 -13.91
CA PRO A 10 20.44 25.24 -14.59
C PRO A 10 20.27 23.89 -13.80
N PRO A 11 20.96 22.79 -14.16
CA PRO A 11 20.57 21.74 -15.10
C PRO A 11 20.13 20.42 -14.44
N ILE A 12 19.48 19.54 -15.22
CA ILE A 12 19.15 18.16 -14.84
C ILE A 12 20.44 17.32 -14.86
N GLU A 13 20.88 16.83 -13.71
CA GLU A 13 21.79 15.67 -13.61
C GLU A 13 21.00 14.43 -13.21
N LYS A 14 21.09 13.39 -14.04
CA LYS A 14 20.73 12.02 -13.67
C LYS A 14 21.88 11.44 -12.85
N ARG A 15 21.61 10.97 -11.63
CA ARG A 15 22.49 10.01 -10.94
C ARG A 15 21.65 8.85 -10.42
N THR A 16 21.96 7.68 -10.94
CA THR A 16 21.48 6.36 -10.56
C THR A 16 22.01 5.98 -9.18
N GLU A 17 21.15 5.68 -8.21
CA GLU A 17 21.51 4.81 -7.08
C GLU A 17 20.27 3.98 -6.71
N ASP A 18 20.31 2.69 -7.06
CA ASP A 18 19.47 1.67 -6.46
C ASP A 18 19.86 1.59 -4.98
N GLY A 19 18.98 2.12 -4.12
CA GLY A 19 19.13 2.10 -2.67
C GLY A 19 17.75 1.99 -2.05
N ASP A 20 17.50 0.88 -1.34
CA ASP A 20 16.38 0.73 -0.43
C ASP A 20 16.57 1.71 0.75
N ASP A 21 16.17 2.97 0.57
CA ASP A 21 16.18 3.97 1.64
C ASP A 21 14.98 3.73 2.57
N ASP A 22 15.21 2.86 3.56
CA ASP A 22 14.46 2.80 4.81
C ASP A 22 14.68 4.11 5.62
N ASP A 23 14.12 5.23 5.17
CA ASP A 23 14.12 6.49 5.93
C ASP A 23 12.70 6.90 6.34
N PHE A 24 12.16 6.16 7.31
CA PHE A 24 11.02 6.59 8.13
C PHE A 24 11.51 7.59 9.20
N PHE A 25 11.97 8.78 8.79
CA PHE A 25 12.30 9.87 9.72
C PHE A 25 11.01 10.63 10.10
N PHE A 26 10.35 10.22 11.19
CA PHE A 26 9.27 10.99 11.80
C PHE A 26 9.86 11.99 12.79
N ASP A 27 10.23 13.17 12.29
CA ASP A 27 10.66 14.30 13.12
C ASP A 27 9.45 14.92 13.83
N ASP A 28 9.29 14.60 15.12
CA ASP A 28 8.35 15.29 16.03
C ASP A 28 9.14 16.31 16.88
N THR A 29 9.72 17.32 16.24
CA THR A 29 10.33 18.43 16.98
C THR A 29 9.24 19.39 17.44
N GLN A 30 8.74 19.12 18.65
CA GLN A 30 7.65 19.80 19.34
C GLN A 30 7.98 21.28 19.59
N SER A 31 7.45 22.18 18.76
CA SER A 31 7.52 23.63 18.97
C SER A 31 6.19 24.16 19.49
N ASN A 32 6.13 24.38 20.80
CA ASN A 32 5.02 25.04 21.48
C ASN A 32 5.06 26.56 21.23
N SER A 33 4.14 27.09 20.41
CA SER A 33 3.85 28.52 20.37
C SER A 33 2.42 28.80 19.90
N GLY A 34 1.59 29.35 20.81
CA GLY A 34 0.40 30.14 20.48
C GLY A 34 -0.95 29.41 20.48
N ARG A 35 -1.66 29.43 21.62
CA ARG A 35 -3.08 29.09 21.71
C ARG A 35 -3.93 30.18 21.02
N SER A 36 -4.54 29.85 19.88
CA SER A 36 -5.92 30.24 19.47
C SER A 36 -6.28 29.94 17.99
N SER A 37 -5.57 29.05 17.29
CA SER A 37 -5.93 28.64 15.90
C SER A 37 -5.70 27.15 15.59
N GLN A 38 -5.56 26.31 16.62
CA GLN A 38 -5.01 24.95 16.52
C GLN A 38 -6.00 23.84 16.11
N GLU A 39 -7.32 24.06 16.19
CA GLU A 39 -8.34 23.04 15.88
C GLU A 39 -8.22 22.50 14.43
N PRO A 40 -8.09 23.35 13.38
CA PRO A 40 -7.94 22.88 12.00
C PRO A 40 -6.60 22.20 11.73
N GLN A 41 -5.51 22.65 12.37
CA GLN A 41 -4.15 22.14 12.13
C GLN A 41 -3.97 20.74 12.71
N HIS A 42 -4.48 20.48 13.92
CA HIS A 42 -4.44 19.15 14.53
C HIS A 42 -5.30 18.15 13.76
N ARG A 43 -6.46 18.57 13.25
CA ARG A 43 -7.31 17.76 12.37
C ARG A 43 -6.63 17.42 11.05
N ASN A 44 -5.93 18.39 10.46
CA ASN A 44 -5.17 18.17 9.22
C ASN A 44 -4.02 17.18 9.43
N ALA A 45 -3.29 17.28 10.55
CA ALA A 45 -2.24 16.35 10.92
C ALA A 45 -2.79 14.93 11.15
N ALA A 46 -3.91 14.79 11.87
CA ALA A 46 -4.58 13.51 12.09
C ALA A 46 -5.07 12.87 10.78
N ASN A 47 -5.68 13.66 9.89
CA ASN A 47 -6.11 13.20 8.57
C ASN A 47 -4.93 12.74 7.69
N ALA A 48 -3.79 13.43 7.79
CA ALA A 48 -2.57 13.03 7.09
C ALA A 48 -2.04 11.68 7.59
N ARG A 49 -2.03 11.47 8.91
CA ARG A 49 -1.66 10.19 9.54
C ARG A 49 -2.59 9.06 9.09
N GLU A 50 -3.90 9.27 9.07
CA GLU A 50 -4.85 8.24 8.62
C GLU A 50 -4.67 7.92 7.13
N ARG A 51 -4.43 8.92 6.28
CA ARG A 51 -4.09 8.68 4.86
C ARG A 51 -2.83 7.85 4.73
N ALA A 52 -1.78 8.11 5.51
CA ALA A 52 -0.56 7.31 5.49
C ALA A 52 -0.82 5.86 5.92
N ARG A 53 -1.54 5.65 7.02
CA ARG A 53 -1.98 4.32 7.47
C ARG A 53 -2.76 3.58 6.38
N MET A 54 -3.69 4.26 5.72
CA MET A 54 -4.49 3.67 4.64
C MET A 54 -3.65 3.29 3.42
N ARG A 55 -2.61 4.08 3.07
CA ARG A 55 -1.67 3.73 1.99
C ARG A 55 -0.93 2.43 2.29
N VAL A 56 -0.45 2.26 3.53
CA VAL A 56 0.22 1.02 3.97
C VAL A 56 -0.73 -0.16 3.85
N LEU A 57 -1.97 -0.02 4.33
CA LEU A 57 -3.00 -1.06 4.21
C LEU A 57 -3.30 -1.40 2.74
N SER A 58 -3.47 -0.40 1.88
CA SER A 58 -3.69 -0.60 0.44
C SER A 58 -2.52 -1.32 -0.23
N LYS A 59 -1.27 -0.98 0.11
CA LYS A 59 -0.07 -1.66 -0.39
C LYS A 59 -0.05 -3.13 0.01
N ALA A 60 -0.34 -3.44 1.29
CA ALA A 60 -0.45 -4.81 1.76
C ALA A 60 -1.57 -5.58 1.05
N PHE A 61 -2.70 -4.92 0.78
CA PHE A 61 -3.82 -5.50 0.06
C PHE A 61 -3.49 -5.83 -1.40
N CYS A 62 -2.77 -4.95 -2.09
CA CYS A 62 -2.26 -5.20 -3.44
C CYS A 62 -1.30 -6.39 -3.46
N ARG A 63 -0.40 -6.50 -2.48
CA ARG A 63 0.49 -7.66 -2.33
C ARG A 63 -0.31 -8.95 -2.15
N LEU A 64 -1.35 -8.93 -1.32
CA LEU A 64 -2.23 -10.10 -1.15
C LEU A 64 -2.84 -10.52 -2.49
N LYS A 65 -3.38 -9.58 -3.28
CA LYS A 65 -3.92 -9.89 -4.61
C LYS A 65 -2.91 -10.59 -5.51
N THR A 66 -1.66 -10.13 -5.54
CA THR A 66 -0.62 -10.71 -6.41
C THR A 66 -0.18 -12.12 -5.99
N THR A 67 -0.48 -12.54 -4.75
CA THR A 67 -0.19 -13.91 -4.28
C THR A 67 -1.29 -14.91 -4.62
N LEU A 68 -2.45 -14.43 -5.11
CA LEU A 68 -3.56 -15.31 -5.45
C LEU A 68 -3.29 -15.99 -6.80
N PRO A 69 -3.28 -17.33 -6.85
CA PRO A 69 -3.08 -18.04 -8.09
C PRO A 69 -4.31 -17.88 -8.99
N TRP A 70 -4.12 -18.03 -10.30
CA TRP A 70 -5.20 -18.00 -11.31
C TRP A 70 -5.90 -16.66 -11.47
N VAL A 71 -5.39 -15.61 -10.84
CA VAL A 71 -5.89 -14.25 -10.97
C VAL A 71 -4.81 -13.40 -11.64
N PRO A 72 -5.03 -12.94 -12.88
CA PRO A 72 -4.16 -11.95 -13.51
C PRO A 72 -4.04 -10.69 -12.64
N ALA A 73 -2.85 -10.06 -12.62
CA ALA A 73 -2.60 -8.88 -11.79
C ALA A 73 -3.59 -7.71 -12.07
N ASP A 74 -4.06 -7.62 -13.32
CA ASP A 74 -5.00 -6.59 -13.78
C ASP A 74 -6.48 -6.89 -13.47
N THR A 75 -6.78 -8.05 -12.88
CA THR A 75 -8.16 -8.39 -12.52
C THR A 75 -8.64 -7.51 -11.36
N LYS A 76 -9.81 -6.89 -11.59
CA LYS A 76 -10.51 -6.07 -10.60
C LYS A 76 -11.24 -6.94 -9.58
N LEU A 77 -10.50 -7.46 -8.61
CA LEU A 77 -11.09 -8.11 -7.43
C LEU A 77 -11.55 -7.08 -6.39
N SER A 78 -12.72 -7.31 -5.80
CA SER A 78 -13.18 -6.52 -4.66
C SER A 78 -12.37 -6.85 -3.40
N LYS A 79 -12.50 -5.99 -2.37
CA LYS A 79 -11.84 -6.26 -1.08
C LYS A 79 -12.31 -7.58 -0.47
N LEU A 80 -13.62 -7.83 -0.53
CA LEU A 80 -14.22 -9.03 0.02
C LEU A 80 -13.79 -10.28 -0.76
N ASP A 81 -13.83 -10.24 -2.09
CA ASP A 81 -13.50 -11.41 -2.91
C ASP A 81 -12.04 -11.80 -2.78
N THR A 82 -11.13 -10.82 -2.71
CA THR A 82 -9.71 -11.08 -2.45
C THR A 82 -9.52 -11.80 -1.11
N LEU A 83 -10.24 -11.39 -0.06
CA LEU A 83 -10.15 -12.04 1.25
C LEU A 83 -10.72 -13.46 1.23
N ARG A 84 -11.87 -13.66 0.57
CA ARG A 84 -12.48 -14.99 0.39
C ARG A 84 -11.53 -15.91 -0.38
N LEU A 85 -10.99 -15.44 -1.50
CA LEU A 85 -10.10 -16.23 -2.35
C LEU A 85 -8.80 -16.58 -1.62
N ALA A 86 -8.24 -15.66 -0.84
CA ALA A 86 -7.08 -15.92 0.01
C ALA A 86 -7.36 -17.01 1.05
N ALA A 87 -8.50 -16.93 1.74
CA ALA A 87 -8.89 -17.93 2.73
C ALA A 87 -9.07 -19.32 2.09
N SER A 88 -9.78 -19.39 0.95
CA SER A 88 -9.94 -20.62 0.17
C SER A 88 -8.61 -21.18 -0.30
N TYR A 89 -7.68 -20.32 -0.74
CA TYR A 89 -6.36 -20.76 -1.19
C TYR A 89 -5.52 -21.34 -0.04
N ILE A 90 -5.54 -20.71 1.14
CA ILE A 90 -4.89 -21.27 2.34
C ILE A 90 -5.47 -22.65 2.68
N ALA A 91 -6.80 -22.81 2.64
CA ALA A 91 -7.45 -24.09 2.90
C ALA A 91 -7.03 -25.16 1.86
N HIS A 92 -6.96 -24.78 0.59
CA HIS A 92 -6.50 -25.66 -0.49
C HIS A 92 -5.06 -26.14 -0.28
N LEU A 93 -4.13 -25.22 0.01
CA LEU A 93 -2.73 -25.57 0.30
C LEU A 93 -2.62 -26.48 1.52
N ARG A 94 -3.42 -26.25 2.56
CA ARG A 94 -3.47 -27.13 3.74
C ARG A 94 -3.92 -28.53 3.36
N ALA A 95 -4.98 -28.69 2.58
CA ALA A 95 -5.43 -30.00 2.11
C ALA A 95 -4.33 -30.73 1.32
N LEU A 96 -3.69 -30.05 0.37
CA LEU A 96 -2.58 -30.61 -0.42
C LEU A 96 -1.40 -31.12 0.43
N LEU A 97 -1.11 -30.48 1.57
CA LEU A 97 -0.03 -30.90 2.46
C LEU A 97 -0.39 -32.10 3.35
N HIS A 98 -1.68 -32.34 3.61
CA HIS A 98 -2.13 -33.44 4.47
C HIS A 98 -2.55 -34.69 3.66
N GLU A 99 -2.69 -34.58 2.33
CA GLU A 99 -3.11 -35.68 1.47
C GLU A 99 -1.89 -36.41 0.84
N PRO A 100 -1.75 -37.75 1.00
CA PRO A 100 -0.71 -38.51 0.33
C PRO A 100 -1.01 -38.70 -1.17
N ARG A 101 -0.72 -37.69 -2.00
CA ARG A 101 -0.54 -37.70 -3.49
C ARG A 101 -1.47 -38.56 -4.39
N SER A 102 -2.56 -39.14 -3.92
CA SER A 102 -3.38 -40.04 -4.73
C SER A 102 -4.84 -39.62 -4.72
N ALA A 103 -5.28 -39.10 -5.88
CA ALA A 103 -6.67 -39.03 -6.32
C ALA A 103 -7.61 -38.01 -5.63
N HIS A 104 -7.35 -36.71 -5.77
CA HIS A 104 -8.46 -35.76 -5.83
C HIS A 104 -8.02 -34.45 -6.50
N THR A 105 -8.69 -34.03 -7.58
CA THR A 105 -8.69 -32.64 -8.03
C THR A 105 -9.66 -31.90 -7.11
N PRO A 106 -9.18 -31.15 -6.09
CA PRO A 106 -10.08 -30.47 -5.15
C PRO A 106 -10.76 -29.31 -5.89
N PRO A 107 -11.96 -28.88 -5.47
CA PRO A 107 -12.68 -27.80 -6.13
C PRO A 107 -11.80 -26.55 -6.22
N HIS A 108 -11.67 -26.05 -7.44
CA HIS A 108 -10.79 -24.93 -7.80
C HIS A 108 -11.23 -23.68 -7.02
N PRO A 109 -10.32 -22.84 -6.49
CA PRO A 109 -10.69 -21.70 -5.65
C PRO A 109 -11.55 -20.62 -6.34
N LEU A 110 -11.76 -20.73 -7.66
CA LEU A 110 -12.65 -19.88 -8.45
C LEU A 110 -14.07 -20.47 -8.64
N SER A 111 -14.36 -21.68 -8.15
CA SER A 111 -15.72 -22.20 -8.07
C SER A 111 -16.42 -21.59 -6.85
N LEU A 112 -16.78 -20.30 -6.97
CA LEU A 112 -17.75 -19.65 -6.09
C LEU A 112 -19.16 -20.08 -6.47
#